data_AF-A0A838T0P6-F1
#
_entry.id   AF-A0A838T0P6-F1
#
_cell.length_a   1.000
_cell.length_b   1.000
_cell.length_c   1.000
_cell.angle_alpha   90.00
_cell.angle_beta   90.00
_cell.angle_gamma   90.00
#
_symmetry.space_group_name_H-M   'P 1'
#
loop_
_entity.id
_entity.type
_entity.pdbx_description
1 polymer ?
#
loop_
_entity_poly.entity_id
_entity_poly.type
_entity_poly.pdbx_seq_one_letter_code
_entity_poly.pdbx_strand_id
1 'polypeptide(L)' 'MTDPLLEYRKEFPILERTNYLVSNSLGPMPRTVPAKLAEYGQDWGDLGVK' A
#
# COMPACT_ATOMS: atom_id res chain seq x y z
N MET A 1 14.02 24.72 1.59
CA MET A 1 14.64 23.39 1.77
C MET A 1 13.63 22.37 1.26
N THR A 2 13.98 21.53 0.30
CA THR A 2 13.09 20.46 -0.19
C THR A 2 13.06 19.37 0.87
N ASP A 3 11.87 18.96 1.31
CA ASP A 3 11.72 17.84 2.24
C ASP A 3 11.89 16.52 1.46
N PRO A 4 12.96 15.74 1.73
CA PRO A 4 13.21 14.49 1.01
C PRO A 4 12.08 13.46 1.22
N LEU A 5 11.35 13.50 2.34
CA LEU A 5 10.32 12.50 2.65
C LEU A 5 9.07 12.65 1.78
N LEU A 6 8.88 13.79 1.10
CA LEU A 6 7.74 14.01 0.22
C LEU A 6 7.72 13.05 -0.97
N GLU A 7 8.87 12.47 -1.36
CA GLU A 7 8.95 11.51 -2.45
C GLU A 7 8.11 10.24 -2.22
N TYR A 8 7.91 9.85 -0.96
CA TYR A 8 7.16 8.65 -0.58
C TYR A 8 5.65 8.84 -0.65
N ARG A 9 5.15 10.08 -0.68
CA ARG A 9 3.70 10.36 -0.62
C ARG A 9 2.94 9.69 -1.76
N LYS A 10 3.54 9.64 -2.96
CA LYS A 10 2.96 8.99 -4.15
C LYS A 10 2.78 7.49 -3.96
N GLU A 11 3.59 6.84 -3.12
CA GLU A 11 3.46 5.40 -2.87
C GLU A 11 2.13 5.05 -2.18
N PHE A 12 1.43 6.04 -1.61
CA PHE A 12 0.16 5.89 -0.93
C PHE A 12 -0.92 6.78 -1.60
N PRO A 13 -1.69 6.25 -2.58
CA PRO A 13 -2.56 7.06 -3.43
C PRO A 13 -3.57 7.95 -2.69
N ILE A 14 -4.03 7.55 -1.50
CA ILE A 14 -4.98 8.36 -0.72
C ILE A 14 -4.34 9.65 -0.19
N LEU A 15 -3.02 9.66 0.02
CA LEU A 15 -2.31 10.82 0.53
C LEU A 15 -2.24 11.93 -0.55
N GLU A 16 -2.35 11.62 -1.84
CA GLU A 16 -2.34 12.67 -2.88
C GLU A 16 -3.50 13.66 -2.77
N ARG A 17 -4.63 13.23 -2.18
CA ARG A 17 -5.87 14.02 -2.11
C ARG A 17 -6.41 14.23 -0.69
N THR A 18 -5.73 13.72 0.32
CA THR A 18 -6.25 13.71 1.70
C THR A 18 -5.14 13.91 2.73
N ASN A 19 -5.44 14.69 3.76
CA ASN A 19 -4.63 14.80 4.97
C ASN A 19 -5.02 13.66 5.93
N TYR A 20 -4.35 12.53 5.79
CA TYR A 20 -4.65 11.31 6.51
C TYR A 20 -3.97 11.29 7.90
N LEU A 21 -4.71 11.66 8.95
CA LEU A 21 -4.18 11.88 10.31
C LEU A 21 -4.43 10.71 11.28
N VAL A 22 -4.77 9.53 10.76
CA VAL A 22 -5.18 8.35 11.55
C VAL A 22 -4.26 7.14 11.35
N SER A 23 -3.03 7.38 10.85
CA SER A 23 -2.04 6.34 10.55
C SER A 23 -1.66 5.46 11.74
N ASN A 24 -1.88 5.94 12.97
CA ASN A 24 -1.65 5.18 14.21
C ASN A 24 -2.68 4.07 14.45
N SER A 25 -3.85 4.14 13.81
CA SER A 25 -4.89 3.13 13.89
C SER A 25 -4.94 2.28 12.62
N LEU A 26 -4.96 2.93 11.45
CA LEU A 26 -4.97 2.25 10.16
C LEU A 26 -3.98 2.94 9.23
N GLY A 27 -3.03 2.18 8.69
CA GLY A 27 -2.06 2.71 7.73
C GLY A 27 -2.70 2.97 6.35
N PRO A 28 -2.26 4.01 5.61
CA PRO A 28 -2.66 4.18 4.23
C PRO A 28 -2.15 3.01 3.40
N MET A 29 -2.96 2.51 2.45
CA MET A 29 -2.58 1.38 1.61
C MET A 29 -1.51 1.79 0.57
N PRO A 30 -0.34 1.11 0.52
CA PRO A 30 0.62 1.29 -0.56
C PRO A 30 0.09 0.84 -1.92
N ARG A 31 0.55 1.47 -3.00
CA ARG A 31 0.18 1.14 -4.40
C ARG A 31 0.55 -0.28 -4.84
N THR A 32 1.48 -0.94 -4.13
CA THR A 32 1.94 -2.30 -4.44
C THR A 32 1.02 -3.38 -3.91
N VAL A 33 0.16 -3.08 -2.93
CA VAL A 33 -0.69 -4.06 -2.25
C VAL A 33 -1.64 -4.79 -3.21
N PRO A 34 -2.34 -4.14 -4.16
CA PRO A 34 -3.24 -4.85 -5.08
C PRO A 34 -2.55 -5.96 -5.86
N ALA A 35 -1.33 -5.70 -6.38
CA ALA A 35 -0.56 -6.70 -7.12
C ALA A 35 -0.15 -7.87 -6.21
N LYS A 36 0.27 -7.58 -4.98
CA LYS A 36 0.66 -8.61 -4.00
C LYS A 36 -0.51 -9.46 -3.51
N LEU A 37 -1.68 -8.87 -3.35
CA LEU A 37 -2.90 -9.63 -3.03
C LEU A 37 -3.32 -10.52 -4.20
N ALA A 38 -3.16 -10.06 -5.44
CA ALA A 38 -3.43 -10.88 -6.62
C ALA A 38 -2.46 -12.06 -6.72
N GLU A 39 -1.16 -11.83 -6.53
CA GLU A 39 -0.11 -12.85 -6.46
C GLU A 39 -0.45 -13.89 -5.39
N TYR A 40 -0.74 -13.46 -4.17
CA TYR A 40 -1.17 -14.35 -3.09
C TYR A 40 -2.39 -15.20 -3.45
N GLY A 41 -3.38 -14.61 -4.13
CA GLY A 41 -4.56 -15.34 -4.58
C GLY A 41 -4.26 -16.39 -5.65
N GLN A 42 -3.33 -16.10 -6.57
CA GLN A 42 -2.86 -17.08 -7.56
C GLN A 42 -2.10 -18.22 -6.88
N ASP A 43 -1.14 -17.88 -6.01
CA ASP A 43 -0.34 -18.87 -5.28
C ASP A 43 -1.21 -19.83 -4.48
N TRP A 44 -2.25 -19.32 -3.81
CA TRP A 44 -3.20 -20.16 -3.09
C TRP A 44 -3.97 -21.09 -4.04
N GLY A 45 -4.42 -20.59 -5.18
CA GLY A 45 -5.09 -21.42 -6.20
C GLY A 45 -4.20 -22.53 -6.76
N ASP A 46 -2.93 -22.21 -7.02
CA ASP A 46 -1.98 -23.12 -7.67
C ASP A 46 -1.38 -24.15 -6.70
N LEU A 47 -1.10 -23.74 -5.46
CA LEU A 47 -0.38 -24.57 -4.48
C LEU A 47 -1.33 -25.30 -3.52
N GLY A 48 -2.56 -24.82 -3.35
CA GLY A 48 -3.49 -25.30 -2.33
C GLY A 48 -2.97 -25.10 -0.91
N VAL A 49 -3.55 -25.84 0.06
CA VAL A 49 -2.98 -25.97 1.40
C VAL A 49 -2.02 -27.16 1.36
N LYS A 50 -0.72 -26.93 1.58
CA LYS A 50 0.24 -27.99 1.91
C LYS A 50 0.32 -28.18 3.42
#